data_AF-A0A4Q3ALS0-F1
#
_entry.id   AF-A0A4Q3ALS0-F1
#
_cell.length_a   1.000
_cell.length_b   1.000
_cell.length_c   1.000
_cell.angle_alpha   90.00
_cell.angle_beta   90.00
_cell.angle_gamma   90.00
#
_symmetry.space_group_name_H-M   'P 1'
#
loop_
_entity.id
_entity.type
_entity.pdbx_description
1 polymer ?
#
loop_
_entity_poly.entity_id
_entity_poly.type
_entity_poly.pdbx_seq_one_letter_code
_entity_poly.pdbx_strand_id
1 'polypeptide(L)'
;SGIFVQMSTKDGPLAVNAEKGQFLRSDDPDTIIFRLTNGTLVHNDKSSPVPRTLTFTTHNLPIPLPKYEQFRKRGDRSLEQTLPELAKIGRDRTAEETQRATSRAAYHFRLAEIASMFLLPMLAVALGIPPKRSTSALGVFLSIVMIVTYHKVNEYAQAIGSLGRIDPIIALWGPFALFAGLVFWMYYQVAYVPGGQPIGAIERVFAKLLKMLLRYLPGRRKKAESAT
;
A
#
# COMPACT_ATOMS: atom_id res chain seq x y z
N SER A 1 24.64 14.71 -23.59
CA SER A 1 25.84 15.45 -24.01
C SER A 1 26.18 16.43 -22.91
N GLY A 2 27.47 16.61 -22.61
CA GLY A 2 27.94 17.34 -21.42
C GLY A 2 27.75 16.49 -20.16
N ILE A 3 28.73 15.63 -19.87
CA ILE A 3 28.72 14.73 -18.72
C ILE A 3 29.69 15.28 -17.69
N PHE A 4 29.20 15.50 -16.48
CA PHE A 4 30.03 15.80 -15.31
C PHE A 4 29.91 14.67 -14.30
N VAL A 5 31.05 14.14 -13.84
CA VAL A 5 31.12 13.10 -12.83
C VAL A 5 32.06 13.56 -11.73
N GLN A 6 31.62 13.44 -10.49
CA GLN A 6 32.47 13.64 -9.32
C GLN A 6 32.44 12.36 -8.49
N MET A 7 33.62 11.86 -8.11
CA MET A 7 33.75 10.73 -7.20
C MET A 7 34.72 11.08 -6.08
N SER A 8 34.44 10.58 -4.88
CA SER A 8 35.35 10.70 -3.74
C SER A 8 36.10 9.39 -3.59
N THR A 9 37.38 9.39 -3.93
CA THR A 9 38.28 8.26 -3.76
C THR A 9 39.05 8.42 -2.44
N LYS A 10 39.66 7.35 -1.93
CA LYS A 10 40.52 7.42 -0.72
C LYS A 10 41.64 8.47 -0.86
N ASP A 11 42.14 8.64 -2.08
CA ASP A 11 43.25 9.54 -2.43
C ASP A 11 42.82 11.00 -2.63
N GLY A 12 41.52 11.27 -2.71
CA GLY A 12 40.96 12.61 -2.89
C GLY A 12 39.79 12.66 -3.88
N PRO A 13 39.14 13.83 -4.03
CA PRO A 13 38.06 14.01 -4.99
C PRO A 13 38.62 13.99 -6.43
N LEU A 14 37.94 13.24 -7.29
CA LEU A 14 38.15 13.22 -8.73
C LEU A 14 36.94 13.86 -9.42
N ALA A 15 37.18 14.81 -10.31
CA ALA A 15 36.17 15.42 -11.16
C ALA A 15 36.46 15.12 -12.62
N VAL A 16 35.45 14.76 -13.39
CA VAL A 16 35.57 14.44 -14.82
C VAL A 16 34.50 15.19 -15.59
N ASN A 17 34.90 15.85 -16.67
CA ASN A 17 34.00 16.47 -17.65
C ASN A 17 34.22 15.78 -19.01
N ALA A 18 33.15 15.42 -19.71
CA ALA A 18 33.22 14.75 -21.00
C ALA A 18 32.08 15.15 -21.96
N GLU A 19 32.31 15.06 -23.26
CA GLU A 19 31.31 15.39 -24.28
C GLU A 19 30.15 14.38 -24.27
N LYS A 20 30.48 13.09 -24.19
CA LYS A 20 29.54 11.96 -24.25
C LYS A 20 29.91 10.89 -23.23
N GLY A 21 28.89 10.19 -22.74
CA GLY A 21 29.03 9.07 -21.82
C GLY A 21 28.09 7.93 -22.21
N GLN A 22 28.56 6.69 -22.10
CA GLN A 22 27.80 5.48 -22.40
C GLN A 22 28.00 4.44 -21.29
N PHE A 23 26.91 3.86 -20.80
CA PHE A 23 26.99 2.71 -19.90
C PHE A 23 27.14 1.42 -20.71
N LEU A 24 28.13 0.63 -20.34
CA LEU A 24 28.45 -0.66 -20.92
C LEU A 24 28.40 -1.72 -19.82
N ARG A 25 27.92 -2.91 -20.19
CA ARG A 25 27.98 -4.08 -19.31
C ARG A 25 29.42 -4.56 -19.23
N SER A 26 29.88 -4.88 -18.02
CA SER A 26 31.16 -5.56 -17.79
C SER A 26 30.95 -7.07 -17.75
N ASP A 27 32.03 -7.84 -17.88
CA ASP A 27 32.01 -9.30 -17.67
C ASP A 27 31.72 -9.65 -16.19
N ASP A 28 32.05 -8.73 -15.28
CA ASP A 28 31.68 -8.78 -13.86
C ASP A 28 30.22 -8.31 -13.65
N PRO A 29 29.32 -9.17 -13.12
CA PRO A 29 27.92 -8.80 -12.85
C PRO A 29 27.76 -7.72 -11.77
N ASP A 30 28.79 -7.48 -10.96
CA ASP A 30 28.79 -6.48 -9.89
C ASP A 30 29.40 -5.13 -10.34
N THR A 31 29.77 -4.99 -11.62
CA THR A 31 30.37 -3.75 -12.11
C THR A 31 29.75 -3.31 -13.44
N ILE A 32 29.35 -2.04 -13.54
CA ILE A 32 29.01 -1.40 -14.82
C ILE A 32 30.13 -0.47 -15.24
N ILE A 33 30.44 -0.42 -16.53
CA ILE A 33 31.48 0.46 -17.06
C ILE A 33 30.80 1.70 -17.60
N PHE A 34 31.19 2.88 -17.10
CA PHE A 34 30.80 4.15 -17.67
C PHE A 34 31.91 4.67 -18.58
N ARG A 35 31.73 4.51 -19.89
CA ARG A 35 32.68 4.97 -20.91
C ARG A 35 32.42 6.43 -21.25
N LEU A 36 33.40 7.27 -21.00
CA LEU A 36 33.43 8.69 -21.33
C LEU A 36 34.25 8.93 -22.59
N THR A 37 33.80 9.86 -23.44
CA THR A 37 34.46 10.22 -24.69
C THR A 37 34.74 11.72 -24.73
N ASN A 38 35.96 12.08 -25.15
CA ASN A 38 36.48 13.45 -25.27
C ASN A 38 36.25 14.27 -24.01
N GLY A 39 37.12 14.09 -23.01
CA GLY A 39 36.96 14.73 -21.72
C GLY A 39 38.27 15.11 -21.04
N THR A 40 38.10 15.81 -19.91
CA THR A 40 39.18 16.20 -19.02
C THR A 40 38.87 15.69 -17.62
N LEU A 41 39.85 15.03 -17.03
CA LEU A 41 39.84 14.52 -15.67
C LEU A 41 40.74 15.41 -14.81
N VAL A 42 40.23 15.84 -13.67
CA VAL A 42 40.93 16.64 -12.67
C VAL A 42 41.01 15.82 -11.39
N HIS A 43 42.23 15.55 -10.94
CA HIS A 43 42.51 14.79 -9.74
C HIS A 43 43.23 15.66 -8.71
N ASN A 44 42.59 15.81 -7.56
CA ASN A 44 43.17 16.52 -6.42
C ASN A 44 43.66 15.49 -5.41
N ASP A 45 44.95 15.18 -5.47
CA ASP A 45 45.62 14.28 -4.53
C ASP A 45 45.93 15.04 -3.23
N LYS A 46 45.77 14.39 -2.09
CA LYS A 46 46.16 14.93 -0.77
C LYS A 46 47.66 15.20 -0.66
N SER A 47 48.50 14.54 -1.47
CA SER A 47 49.96 14.67 -1.41
C SER A 47 50.52 15.89 -2.16
N SER A 48 49.76 16.49 -3.08
CA SER A 48 50.22 17.58 -3.95
C SER A 48 49.24 18.76 -3.91
N PRO A 49 49.70 19.99 -3.63
CA PRO A 49 48.85 21.17 -3.60
C PRO A 49 48.37 21.61 -5.00
N VAL A 50 48.96 21.06 -6.07
CA VAL A 50 48.61 21.38 -7.46
C VAL A 50 47.68 20.30 -8.04
N PRO A 51 46.51 20.68 -8.59
CA PRO A 51 45.58 19.74 -9.23
C PRO A 51 46.21 19.14 -10.50
N ARG A 52 46.12 17.81 -10.65
CA ARG A 52 46.57 17.11 -11.86
C ARG A 52 45.44 17.01 -12.86
N THR A 53 45.66 17.50 -14.08
CA THR A 53 44.70 17.43 -15.17
C THR A 53 45.16 16.44 -16.24
N LEU A 54 44.23 15.61 -16.72
CA LEU A 54 44.47 14.64 -17.78
C LEU A 54 43.36 14.74 -18.82
N THR A 55 43.73 14.99 -20.06
CA THR A 55 42.79 15.00 -21.19
C THR A 55 42.79 13.62 -21.85
N PHE A 56 41.61 13.10 -22.16
CA PHE A 56 41.44 11.77 -22.73
C PHE A 56 40.44 11.77 -23.91
N THR A 57 40.71 10.92 -24.89
CA THR A 57 39.75 10.62 -25.98
C THR A 57 38.71 9.59 -25.53
N THR A 58 39.12 8.57 -24.77
CA THR A 58 38.22 7.57 -24.21
C THR A 58 38.70 7.16 -22.82
N HIS A 59 37.79 7.15 -21.85
CA HIS A 59 38.08 6.74 -20.48
C HIS A 59 36.94 5.88 -19.92
N ASN A 60 37.28 4.72 -19.36
CA ASN A 60 36.30 3.80 -18.76
C ASN A 60 36.34 3.95 -17.24
N LEU A 61 35.24 4.42 -16.65
CA LEU A 61 35.06 4.50 -15.20
C LEU A 61 34.27 3.28 -14.72
N PRO A 62 34.88 2.35 -13.96
CA PRO A 62 34.14 1.25 -13.35
C PRO A 62 33.28 1.79 -12.20
N ILE A 63 31.99 1.48 -12.23
CA ILE A 63 31.04 1.80 -11.16
C ILE A 63 30.67 0.48 -10.49
N PRO A 64 31.12 0.25 -9.24
CA PRO A 64 30.71 -0.93 -8.50
C PRO A 64 29.21 -0.83 -8.18
N LEU A 65 28.46 -1.86 -8.54
CA LEU A 65 27.08 -2.02 -8.11
C LEU A 65 27.05 -2.51 -6.65
N PRO A 66 25.98 -2.19 -5.90
CA PRO A 66 25.74 -2.83 -4.62
C PRO A 66 25.67 -4.35 -4.82
N LYS A 67 26.51 -5.10 -4.10
CA LYS A 67 26.56 -6.57 -4.20
C LYS A 67 25.18 -7.16 -4.01
N TYR A 68 24.81 -8.15 -4.83
CA TYR A 68 23.50 -8.80 -4.74
C TYR A 68 23.23 -9.42 -3.35
N GLU A 69 24.26 -9.75 -2.57
CA GLU A 69 24.10 -10.23 -1.19
C GLU A 69 23.48 -9.20 -0.23
N GLN A 70 23.46 -7.92 -0.61
CA GLN A 70 22.73 -6.85 0.07
C GLN A 70 21.29 -6.66 -0.42
N PHE A 71 20.79 -7.48 -1.36
CA PHE A 71 19.34 -7.56 -1.53
C PHE A 71 18.75 -7.99 -0.20
N ARG A 72 17.86 -7.13 0.33
CA ARG A 72 17.16 -7.32 1.61
C ARG A 72 16.81 -8.79 1.82
N LYS A 73 17.26 -9.37 2.94
CA LYS A 73 16.79 -10.69 3.34
C LYS A 73 15.26 -10.65 3.39
N ARG A 74 14.62 -11.58 2.68
CA ARG A 74 13.17 -11.73 2.69
C ARG A 74 12.67 -11.78 4.13
N GLY A 75 11.66 -10.96 4.44
CA GLY A 75 11.03 -10.96 5.77
C GLY A 75 11.44 -9.81 6.68
N ASP A 76 12.29 -8.89 6.21
CA ASP A 76 12.62 -7.62 6.89
C ASP A 76 11.39 -6.70 6.99
N ARG A 77 10.44 -6.85 6.06
CA ARG A 77 9.10 -6.23 6.14
C ARG A 77 8.06 -7.29 6.47
N SER A 78 7.13 -6.95 7.37
CA SER A 78 5.95 -7.79 7.68
C SER A 78 5.16 -8.21 6.42
N LEU A 79 5.20 -7.39 5.36
CA LEU A 79 4.59 -7.68 4.06
C LEU A 79 5.15 -8.94 3.38
N GLU A 80 6.42 -9.27 3.61
CA GLU A 80 7.12 -10.38 2.95
C GLU A 80 7.12 -11.69 3.77
N GLN A 81 6.65 -11.61 5.03
CA GLN A 81 6.56 -12.74 5.96
C GLN A 81 5.38 -13.64 5.65
N THR A 82 5.52 -14.95 5.82
CA THR A 82 4.43 -15.93 5.64
C THR A 82 3.49 -16.00 6.85
N LEU A 83 2.29 -16.57 6.70
CA LEU A 83 1.35 -16.72 7.83
C LEU A 83 1.95 -17.46 9.04
N PRO A 84 2.67 -18.59 8.89
CA PRO A 84 3.33 -19.25 10.01
C PRO A 84 4.44 -18.40 10.65
N GLU A 85 5.22 -17.67 9.85
CA GLU A 85 6.25 -16.75 10.35
C GLU A 85 5.63 -15.61 11.18
N LEU A 86 4.54 -15.01 10.69
CA LEU A 86 3.80 -13.98 11.40
C LEU A 86 3.24 -14.50 12.74
N ALA A 87 2.73 -15.74 12.76
CA ALA A 87 2.24 -16.37 13.98
C ALA A 87 3.37 -16.64 14.98
N LYS A 88 4.56 -17.05 14.49
CA LYS A 88 5.75 -17.27 15.32
C LYS A 88 6.23 -15.96 15.95
N ILE A 89 6.44 -14.92 15.14
CA ILE A 89 6.91 -13.60 15.61
C ILE A 89 5.86 -12.96 16.54
N GLY A 90 4.58 -13.06 16.22
CA GLY A 90 3.49 -12.52 17.04
C GLY A 90 3.36 -13.17 18.42
N ARG A 91 3.84 -14.40 18.60
CA ARG A 91 3.88 -15.13 19.88
C ARG A 91 5.21 -15.01 20.62
N ASP A 92 6.26 -14.56 19.93
CA ASP A 92 7.58 -14.41 20.52
C ASP A 92 7.58 -13.24 21.50
N ARG A 93 7.89 -13.52 22.77
CA ARG A 93 7.96 -12.50 23.84
C ARG A 93 9.31 -11.80 23.87
N THR A 94 10.30 -12.32 23.16
CA THR A 94 11.67 -11.78 23.08
C THR A 94 11.85 -10.80 21.92
N ALA A 95 10.92 -10.82 20.94
CA ALA A 95 10.90 -9.87 19.83
C ALA A 95 10.52 -8.45 20.28
N GLU A 96 10.94 -7.46 19.49
CA GLU A 96 10.57 -6.06 19.71
C GLU A 96 9.04 -5.90 19.71
N GLU A 97 8.51 -5.09 20.62
CA GLU A 97 7.06 -4.95 20.80
C GLU A 97 6.35 -4.43 19.54
N THR A 98 6.98 -3.51 18.83
CA THR A 98 6.51 -2.95 17.54
C THR A 98 6.44 -4.03 16.47
N GLN A 99 7.46 -4.88 16.38
CA GLN A 99 7.54 -6.00 15.45
C GLN A 99 6.46 -7.05 15.78
N ARG A 100 6.31 -7.39 17.06
CA ARG A 100 5.27 -8.32 17.54
C ARG A 100 3.86 -7.82 17.25
N ALA A 101 3.57 -6.55 17.54
CA ALA A 101 2.27 -5.93 17.26
C ALA A 101 1.96 -5.91 15.76
N THR A 102 2.94 -5.50 14.94
CA THR A 102 2.84 -5.50 13.47
C THR A 102 2.57 -6.90 12.93
N SER A 103 3.32 -7.91 13.39
CA SER A 103 3.12 -9.30 12.95
C SER A 103 1.76 -9.87 13.36
N ARG A 104 1.28 -9.58 14.58
CA ARG A 104 -0.07 -9.96 15.03
C ARG A 104 -1.16 -9.29 14.17
N ALA A 105 -1.03 -8.00 13.90
CA ALA A 105 -1.99 -7.27 13.08
C ALA A 105 -2.05 -7.81 11.65
N ALA A 106 -0.89 -8.03 11.01
CA ALA A 106 -0.83 -8.61 9.67
C ALA A 106 -1.38 -10.05 9.61
N TYR A 107 -1.13 -10.86 10.64
CA TYR A 107 -1.67 -12.21 10.74
C TYR A 107 -3.21 -12.21 10.77
N HIS A 108 -3.82 -11.45 11.68
CA HIS A 108 -5.28 -11.39 11.79
C HIS A 108 -5.94 -10.73 10.58
N PHE A 109 -5.29 -9.74 9.96
CA PHE A 109 -5.80 -9.08 8.76
C PHE A 109 -5.95 -10.10 7.62
N ARG A 110 -4.89 -10.86 7.34
CA ARG A 110 -4.91 -11.89 6.30
C ARG A 110 -5.93 -12.99 6.58
N LEU A 111 -6.08 -13.41 7.84
CA LEU A 111 -7.11 -14.39 8.21
C LEU A 111 -8.53 -13.86 7.99
N ALA A 112 -8.80 -12.61 8.39
CA ALA A 112 -10.10 -11.99 8.19
C ALA A 112 -10.42 -11.80 6.69
N GLU A 113 -9.42 -11.49 5.87
CA GLU A 113 -9.59 -11.42 4.41
C GLU A 113 -9.91 -12.78 3.80
N ILE A 114 -9.16 -13.84 4.17
CA ILE A 114 -9.44 -15.21 3.71
C ILE A 114 -10.85 -15.62 4.15
N ALA A 115 -11.23 -15.35 5.41
CA ALA A 115 -12.56 -15.66 5.91
C ALA A 115 -13.66 -14.90 5.15
N SER A 116 -13.40 -13.67 4.71
CA SER A 116 -14.37 -12.87 3.95
C SER A 116 -14.67 -13.45 2.56
N MET A 117 -13.76 -14.23 1.97
CA MET A 117 -14.00 -14.90 0.69
C MET A 117 -15.21 -15.84 0.72
N PHE A 118 -15.49 -16.46 1.87
CA PHE A 118 -16.67 -17.33 2.05
C PHE A 118 -17.99 -16.55 2.05
N LEU A 119 -17.96 -15.24 2.35
CA LEU A 119 -19.14 -14.38 2.36
C LEU A 119 -19.47 -13.81 0.98
N LEU A 120 -18.48 -13.73 0.07
CA LEU A 120 -18.66 -13.10 -1.25
C LEU A 120 -19.74 -13.79 -2.11
N PRO A 121 -19.85 -15.13 -2.18
CA PRO A 121 -20.92 -15.77 -2.94
C PRO A 121 -22.31 -15.43 -2.39
N MET A 122 -22.47 -15.40 -1.07
CA MET A 122 -23.75 -15.03 -0.43
C MET A 122 -24.11 -13.58 -0.72
N LEU A 123 -23.13 -12.67 -0.63
CA LEU A 123 -23.29 -11.27 -0.97
C LEU A 123 -23.66 -11.10 -2.46
N ALA A 124 -23.00 -11.84 -3.35
CA ALA A 124 -23.27 -11.82 -4.78
C ALA A 124 -24.70 -12.27 -5.08
N VAL A 125 -25.20 -13.30 -4.40
CA VAL A 125 -26.62 -13.71 -4.53
C VAL A 125 -27.56 -12.63 -3.98
N ALA A 126 -27.24 -12.06 -2.82
CA ALA A 126 -28.10 -11.08 -2.15
C ALA A 126 -28.25 -9.75 -2.91
N LEU A 127 -27.20 -9.32 -3.64
CA LEU A 127 -27.18 -8.05 -4.37
C LEU A 127 -27.18 -8.20 -5.90
N GLY A 128 -26.88 -9.38 -6.43
CA GLY A 128 -26.82 -9.64 -7.87
C GLY A 128 -28.18 -9.92 -8.51
N ILE A 129 -29.20 -10.27 -7.72
CA ILE A 129 -30.55 -10.51 -8.22
C ILE A 129 -31.31 -9.16 -8.28
N PRO A 130 -31.59 -8.61 -9.49
CA PRO A 130 -32.31 -7.36 -9.61
C PRO A 130 -33.77 -7.52 -9.15
N PRO A 131 -34.39 -6.46 -8.58
CA PRO A 131 -35.79 -6.50 -8.18
C PRO A 131 -36.72 -6.78 -9.37
N LYS A 132 -37.80 -7.54 -9.16
CA LYS A 132 -38.80 -7.91 -10.19
C LYS A 132 -39.40 -6.74 -11.00
N ARG A 133 -39.27 -5.50 -10.54
CA ARG A 133 -39.80 -4.28 -11.20
C ARG A 133 -38.73 -3.25 -11.58
N SER A 134 -37.43 -3.56 -11.45
CA SER A 134 -36.34 -2.63 -11.75
C SER A 134 -35.14 -3.38 -12.34
N THR A 135 -34.68 -2.96 -13.51
CA THR A 135 -33.49 -3.50 -14.19
C THR A 135 -32.20 -2.76 -13.80
N SER A 136 -32.22 -1.95 -12.74
CA SER A 136 -31.09 -1.10 -12.35
C SER A 136 -29.92 -1.92 -11.79
N ALA A 137 -28.70 -1.61 -12.26
CA ALA A 137 -27.44 -2.19 -11.77
C ALA A 137 -27.03 -1.71 -10.36
N LEU A 138 -27.95 -1.12 -9.61
CA LEU A 138 -27.73 -0.57 -8.26
C LEU A 138 -27.15 -1.61 -7.30
N GLY A 139 -27.62 -2.86 -7.36
CA GLY A 139 -27.12 -3.94 -6.51
C GLY A 139 -25.63 -4.23 -6.73
N VAL A 140 -25.17 -4.24 -7.98
CA VAL A 140 -23.74 -4.42 -8.33
C VAL A 140 -22.90 -3.23 -7.89
N PHE A 141 -23.40 -2.01 -8.09
CA PHE A 141 -22.70 -0.82 -7.60
C PHE A 141 -22.55 -0.84 -6.08
N LEU A 142 -23.64 -1.16 -5.36
CA LEU A 142 -23.65 -1.24 -3.90
C LEU A 142 -22.72 -2.34 -3.39
N SER A 143 -22.64 -3.50 -4.05
CA SER A 143 -21.76 -4.59 -3.63
C SER A 143 -20.29 -4.18 -3.74
N ILE A 144 -19.89 -3.51 -4.82
CA ILE A 144 -18.54 -2.97 -4.99
C ILE A 144 -18.21 -1.98 -3.87
N VAL A 145 -19.09 -0.99 -3.64
CA VAL A 145 -18.89 0.02 -2.58
C VAL A 145 -18.74 -0.66 -1.22
N MET A 146 -19.55 -1.67 -0.92
CA MET A 146 -19.52 -2.38 0.36
C MET A 146 -18.22 -3.18 0.54
N ILE A 147 -17.77 -3.90 -0.48
CA ILE A 147 -16.51 -4.66 -0.47
C ILE A 147 -15.31 -3.71 -0.29
N VAL A 148 -15.25 -2.63 -1.07
CA VAL A 148 -14.18 -1.64 -0.99
C VAL A 148 -14.15 -0.98 0.38
N THR A 149 -15.32 -0.63 0.92
CA THR A 149 -15.44 -0.03 2.26
C THR A 149 -14.95 -1.00 3.32
N TYR A 150 -15.37 -2.27 3.28
CA TYR A 150 -14.90 -3.30 4.21
C TYR A 150 -13.39 -3.48 4.15
N HIS A 151 -12.81 -3.60 2.95
CA HIS A 151 -11.36 -3.75 2.78
C HIS A 151 -10.60 -2.55 3.32
N LYS A 152 -11.08 -1.32 3.07
CA LYS A 152 -10.46 -0.10 3.62
C LYS A 152 -10.55 -0.03 5.14
N VAL A 153 -11.69 -0.39 5.72
CA VAL A 153 -11.85 -0.47 7.19
C VAL A 153 -10.84 -1.45 7.78
N ASN A 154 -10.65 -2.62 7.17
CA ASN A 154 -9.66 -3.60 7.63
C ASN A 154 -8.22 -3.11 7.47
N GLU A 155 -7.91 -2.41 6.38
CA GLU A 155 -6.58 -1.83 6.14
C GLU A 155 -6.24 -0.78 7.22
N TYR A 156 -7.20 0.08 7.58
CA TYR A 156 -7.06 1.02 8.69
C TYR A 156 -6.95 0.30 10.05
N ALA A 157 -7.76 -0.74 10.29
CA ALA A 157 -7.69 -1.53 11.51
C ALA A 157 -6.33 -2.22 11.68
N GLN A 158 -5.74 -2.73 10.59
CA GLN A 158 -4.39 -3.29 10.59
C GLN A 158 -3.35 -2.23 10.92
N ALA A 159 -3.44 -1.04 10.32
CA ALA A 159 -2.52 0.06 10.57
C ALA A 159 -2.60 0.56 12.03
N ILE A 160 -3.79 0.55 12.64
CA ILE A 160 -3.95 0.91 14.06
C ILE A 160 -3.46 -0.23 14.97
N GLY A 161 -3.70 -1.48 14.58
CA GLY A 161 -3.23 -2.66 15.30
C GLY A 161 -1.70 -2.81 15.30
N SER A 162 -1.02 -2.39 14.22
CA SER A 162 0.44 -2.43 14.15
C SER A 162 1.12 -1.43 15.09
N LEU A 163 0.42 -0.35 15.45
CA LEU A 163 0.87 0.61 16.47
C LEU A 163 0.77 0.07 17.91
N GLY A 164 0.20 -1.13 18.11
CA GLY A 164 0.04 -1.75 19.43
C GLY A 164 -1.00 -1.11 20.35
N ARG A 165 -1.79 -0.13 19.85
CA ARG A 165 -2.77 0.61 20.66
C ARG A 165 -4.08 -0.14 20.90
N ILE A 166 -4.50 -0.96 19.94
CA ILE A 166 -5.75 -1.73 19.99
C ILE A 166 -5.40 -3.19 19.70
N ASP A 167 -6.02 -4.13 20.43
CA ASP A 167 -5.84 -5.55 20.15
C ASP A 167 -6.31 -5.85 18.71
N PRO A 168 -5.43 -6.38 17.83
CA PRO A 168 -5.79 -6.71 16.46
C PRO A 168 -6.97 -7.67 16.34
N ILE A 169 -7.21 -8.53 17.34
CA ILE A 169 -8.34 -9.45 17.35
C ILE A 169 -9.64 -8.65 17.29
N ILE A 170 -9.83 -7.67 18.19
CA ILE A 170 -11.06 -6.88 18.24
C ILE A 170 -11.13 -5.94 17.03
N ALA A 171 -10.01 -5.29 16.70
CA ALA A 171 -9.94 -4.31 15.63
C ALA A 171 -10.31 -4.89 14.25
N LEU A 172 -9.95 -6.15 13.98
CA LEU A 172 -10.17 -6.80 12.68
C LEU A 172 -11.38 -7.72 12.67
N TRP A 173 -11.62 -8.49 13.74
CA TRP A 173 -12.77 -9.41 13.79
C TRP A 173 -14.09 -8.68 14.07
N GLY A 174 -14.06 -7.52 14.73
CA GLY A 174 -15.26 -6.68 14.91
C GLY A 174 -15.89 -6.26 13.59
N PRO A 175 -15.15 -5.57 12.69
CA PRO A 175 -15.63 -5.24 11.34
C PRO A 175 -16.02 -6.47 10.52
N PHE A 176 -15.26 -7.57 10.59
CA PHE A 176 -15.62 -8.82 9.93
C PHE A 176 -16.96 -9.38 10.42
N ALA A 177 -17.19 -9.45 11.73
CA ALA A 177 -18.43 -9.98 12.29
C ALA A 177 -19.63 -9.11 11.93
N LEU A 178 -19.46 -7.78 11.93
CA LEU A 178 -20.48 -6.85 11.48
C LEU A 178 -20.81 -7.05 9.98
N PHE A 179 -19.78 -7.13 9.14
CA PHE A 179 -19.93 -7.37 7.70
C PHE A 179 -20.59 -8.72 7.43
N ALA A 180 -20.14 -9.79 8.09
CA ALA A 180 -20.72 -11.12 8.01
C ALA A 180 -22.20 -11.11 8.42
N GLY A 181 -22.53 -10.52 9.57
CA GLY A 181 -23.92 -10.41 10.03
C GLY A 181 -24.80 -9.67 9.03
N LEU A 182 -24.30 -8.59 8.43
CA LEU A 182 -25.01 -7.85 7.39
C LEU A 182 -25.21 -8.71 6.12
N VAL A 183 -24.17 -9.41 5.65
CA VAL A 183 -24.27 -10.29 4.47
C VAL A 183 -25.26 -11.43 4.71
N PHE A 184 -25.19 -12.09 5.87
CA PHE A 184 -26.12 -13.17 6.23
C PHE A 184 -27.55 -12.66 6.32
N TRP A 185 -27.77 -11.50 6.93
CA TRP A 185 -29.09 -10.90 7.02
C TRP A 185 -29.66 -10.54 5.64
N MET A 186 -28.85 -9.97 4.75
CA MET A 186 -29.27 -9.69 3.37
C MET A 186 -29.58 -10.96 2.60
N TYR A 187 -28.74 -11.99 2.73
CA TYR A 187 -28.96 -13.30 2.11
C TYR A 187 -30.26 -13.93 2.63
N TYR A 188 -30.49 -13.91 3.94
CA TYR A 188 -31.73 -14.42 4.56
C TYR A 188 -32.97 -13.70 4.02
N GLN A 189 -32.90 -12.36 3.89
CA GLN A 189 -34.01 -11.57 3.35
C GLN A 189 -34.36 -11.96 1.90
N VAL A 190 -33.35 -12.26 1.07
CA VAL A 190 -33.57 -12.68 -0.32
C VAL A 190 -34.05 -14.13 -0.41
N ALA A 191 -33.50 -15.02 0.42
CA ALA A 191 -33.78 -16.45 0.36
C ALA A 191 -35.13 -16.84 1.01
N TYR A 192 -35.53 -16.19 2.10
CA TYR A 192 -36.67 -16.64 2.92
C TYR A 192 -37.83 -15.64 3.02
N VAL A 193 -37.65 -14.36 2.64
CA VAL A 193 -38.72 -13.35 2.73
C VAL A 193 -39.23 -13.00 1.32
N PRO A 194 -40.43 -13.46 0.93
CA PRO A 194 -41.00 -13.14 -0.38
C PRO A 194 -41.17 -11.62 -0.56
N GLY A 195 -40.50 -11.06 -1.58
CA GLY A 195 -40.57 -9.62 -1.88
C GLY A 195 -39.70 -8.73 -0.97
N GLY A 196 -38.87 -9.30 -0.09
CA GLY A 196 -37.87 -8.56 0.67
C GLY A 196 -36.82 -7.92 -0.24
N GLN A 197 -36.61 -6.61 -0.14
CA GLN A 197 -35.55 -5.90 -0.86
C GLN A 197 -34.47 -5.44 0.13
N PRO A 198 -33.31 -6.12 0.19
CA PRO A 198 -32.20 -5.72 1.04
C PRO A 198 -31.77 -4.27 0.79
N ILE A 199 -31.74 -3.88 -0.49
CA ILE A 199 -31.38 -2.54 -0.96
C ILE A 199 -32.27 -1.47 -0.31
N GLY A 200 -33.59 -1.64 -0.33
CA GLY A 200 -34.53 -0.65 0.24
C GLY A 200 -34.48 -0.56 1.77
N ALA A 201 -33.97 -1.59 2.45
CA ALA A 201 -33.69 -1.51 3.88
C ALA A 201 -32.39 -0.75 4.18
N ILE A 202 -31.34 -0.97 3.38
CA ILE A 202 -30.09 -0.21 3.45
C ILE A 202 -30.34 1.28 3.17
N GLU A 203 -31.13 1.62 2.14
CA GLU A 203 -31.51 3.01 1.84
C GLU A 203 -32.19 3.71 3.02
N ARG A 204 -33.08 3.01 3.74
CA ARG A 204 -33.74 3.55 4.93
C ARG A 204 -32.75 3.83 6.06
N VAL A 205 -31.78 2.95 6.27
CA VAL A 205 -30.72 3.13 7.29
C VAL A 205 -29.80 4.27 6.88
N PHE A 206 -29.36 4.31 5.62
CA PHE A 206 -28.52 5.37 5.08
C PHE A 206 -29.21 6.74 5.16
N ALA A 207 -30.49 6.81 4.79
CA ALA A 207 -31.27 8.05 4.89
C ALA A 207 -31.41 8.54 6.35
N LYS A 208 -31.53 7.63 7.32
CA LYS A 208 -31.53 7.98 8.75
C LYS A 208 -30.16 8.52 9.20
N LEU A 209 -29.08 7.83 8.84
CA LEU A 209 -27.71 8.25 9.16
C LEU A 209 -27.37 9.61 8.53
N LEU A 210 -27.69 9.79 7.24
CA LEU A 210 -27.47 11.04 6.52
C LEU A 210 -28.27 12.18 7.14
N LYS A 211 -29.55 11.97 7.50
CA LYS A 211 -30.35 12.98 8.21
C LYS A 211 -29.77 13.32 9.58
N MET A 212 -29.24 12.33 10.31
CA MET A 212 -28.61 12.55 11.60
C MET A 212 -27.31 13.36 11.45
N LEU A 213 -26.48 13.03 10.47
CA LEU A 213 -25.23 13.73 10.17
C LEU A 213 -25.48 15.16 9.67
N LEU A 214 -26.48 15.35 8.80
CA LEU A 214 -26.95 16.66 8.33
C LEU A 214 -27.56 17.50 9.46
N ARG A 215 -28.17 16.87 10.48
CA ARG A 215 -28.69 17.56 11.67
C ARG A 215 -27.58 18.09 12.57
N TYR A 216 -26.41 17.47 12.54
CA TYR A 216 -25.21 17.94 13.23
C TYR A 216 -24.34 18.88 12.38
N LEU A 217 -24.63 19.07 11.09
CA LEU A 217 -23.99 20.11 10.28
C LEU A 217 -24.68 21.47 10.52
N PRO A 218 -23.98 22.49 11.03
CA PRO A 218 -24.53 23.84 11.13
C PRO A 218 -24.54 24.46 9.72
N GLY A 219 -25.73 24.79 9.19
CA GLY A 219 -25.78 25.51 7.91
C GLY A 219 -27.10 25.58 7.15
N ARG A 220 -28.20 24.98 7.62
CA ARG A 220 -29.49 25.05 6.92
C ARG A 220 -30.55 25.86 7.66
N ARG A 221 -30.27 27.15 7.87
CA ARG A 221 -31.29 28.18 8.08
C ARG A 221 -30.95 29.40 7.22
N LYS A 222 -31.96 29.87 6.48
CA LYS A 222 -32.02 31.06 5.60
C LYS A 222 -31.81 30.83 4.10
N LYS A 223 -32.89 30.41 3.43
CA LYS A 223 -33.34 31.05 2.18
C LYS A 223 -34.83 30.77 1.95
N ALA A 224 -35.66 31.39 2.77
CA ALA A 224 -37.11 31.46 2.57
C ALA A 224 -37.60 32.78 3.16
N GLU A 225 -37.11 33.89 2.62
CA GLU A 225 -37.63 35.25 2.86
C GLU A 225 -36.97 36.18 1.84
N SER A 226 -37.49 36.15 0.61
CA SER A 226 -37.37 37.23 -0.38
C SER A 226 -38.22 36.86 -1.58
N ALA A 227 -39.54 36.90 -1.40
CA ALA A 227 -40.53 36.95 -2.46
C ALA A 227 -41.72 37.73 -1.91
N THR A 228 -41.56 39.06 -1.91
CA THR A 228 -42.63 40.06 -1.90
C THR A 228 -42.36 40.97 -3.08
#